data_AF-A0A7C5XE09-F1
#
_entry.id   AF-A0A7C5XE09-F1
#
_cell.length_a   1.000
_cell.length_b   1.000
_cell.length_c   1.000
_cell.angle_alpha   90.00
_cell.angle_beta   90.00
_cell.angle_gamma   90.00
#
_symmetry.space_group_name_H-M   'P 1'
#
loop_
_entity.id
_entity.type
_entity.pdbx_description
1 polymer ?
#
loop_
_entity_poly.entity_id
_entity_poly.type
_entity_poly.pdbx_seq_one_letter_code
_entity_poly.pdbx_strand_id
1 'polypeptide(L)'
;MWRSSIGKIERSRRVIRIGGDVPQVGTLAFGIVDRGTNVIEVRPTTLCPLSCIYCSVNAGPDSTNRWAEFVVDPNALLGALEEVVRFKGINDIEVHIDGMGEPGVYPHLINLVRGAKSIGGVSKVSMQTRLYMLSEDDLKELASAGLDRINLSIDSLNPE
;
A
#
# COMPACT_ATOMS: atom_id res chain seq x y z
N MET A 1 -15.96 -6.75 -5.93
CA MET A 1 -16.09 -8.21 -6.14
C MET A 1 -14.81 -9.02 -5.87
N TRP A 2 -13.61 -8.41 -5.83
CA TRP A 2 -12.32 -9.14 -5.67
C TRP A 2 -11.77 -9.21 -4.23
N ARG A 3 -12.15 -8.30 -3.32
CA ARG A 3 -11.66 -8.29 -1.92
C ARG A 3 -11.98 -9.58 -1.16
N SER A 4 -13.13 -10.18 -1.42
CA SER A 4 -13.56 -11.48 -0.89
C SER A 4 -12.91 -12.69 -1.58
N SER A 5 -12.11 -12.45 -2.63
CA SER A 5 -11.43 -13.47 -3.45
C SER A 5 -9.94 -13.58 -3.16
N ILE A 6 -9.38 -12.73 -2.29
CA ILE A 6 -7.97 -12.79 -1.86
C ILE A 6 -7.62 -14.17 -1.28
N GLY A 7 -8.59 -14.85 -0.65
CA GLY A 7 -8.43 -16.23 -0.16
C GLY A 7 -8.82 -17.34 -1.15
N LYS A 8 -9.33 -17.01 -2.34
CA LYS A 8 -9.89 -17.96 -3.32
C LYS A 8 -9.03 -18.13 -4.58
N ILE A 9 -8.01 -17.30 -4.77
CA ILE A 9 -7.05 -17.44 -5.87
C ILE A 9 -6.04 -18.51 -5.48
N GLU A 10 -5.86 -19.53 -6.32
CA GLU A 10 -4.78 -20.51 -6.16
C GLU A 10 -3.44 -19.76 -6.33
N ARG A 11 -2.69 -19.64 -5.23
CA ARG A 11 -1.46 -18.85 -5.21
C ARG A 11 -0.27 -19.77 -5.43
N SER A 12 0.56 -19.44 -6.41
CA SER A 12 1.86 -20.10 -6.60
C SER A 12 2.81 -19.87 -5.42
N ARG A 13 2.56 -18.86 -4.57
CA ARG A 13 3.42 -18.46 -3.45
C ARG A 13 2.66 -18.36 -2.13
N ARG A 14 3.37 -18.65 -1.05
CA ARG A 14 2.88 -18.48 0.33
C ARG A 14 2.62 -16.99 0.60
N VAL A 15 1.48 -16.70 1.23
CA VAL A 15 1.18 -15.35 1.72
C VAL A 15 1.27 -15.31 3.24
N ILE A 16 2.13 -14.45 3.73
CA ILE A 16 2.43 -14.25 5.14
C ILE A 16 1.64 -13.03 5.61
N ARG A 17 0.85 -13.20 6.67
CA ARG A 17 0.12 -12.11 7.32
C ARG A 17 1.01 -11.53 8.41
N ILE A 18 1.24 -10.23 8.35
CA ILE A 18 2.09 -9.52 9.30
C ILE A 18 1.18 -8.80 10.31
N GLY A 19 1.29 -9.16 11.59
CA GLY A 19 0.57 -8.53 12.69
C GLY A 19 1.42 -7.54 13.48
N GLY A 20 0.86 -7.02 14.57
CA GLY A 20 1.55 -6.09 15.48
C GLY A 20 2.67 -6.73 16.32
N ASP A 21 2.79 -8.06 16.29
CA ASP A 21 3.90 -8.82 16.88
C ASP A 21 5.20 -8.70 16.08
N VAL A 22 5.12 -8.23 14.83
CA VAL A 22 6.27 -7.99 13.96
C VAL A 22 6.57 -6.48 13.89
N PRO A 23 7.83 -6.05 14.01
CA PRO A 23 8.20 -4.66 13.82
C PRO A 23 7.77 -4.13 12.44
N GLN A 24 7.04 -3.02 12.43
CA GLN A 24 6.57 -2.39 11.19
C GLN A 24 7.57 -1.39 10.61
N VAL A 25 8.57 -0.99 11.38
CA VAL A 25 9.66 -0.10 10.94
C VAL A 25 10.94 -0.92 10.78
N GLY A 26 11.68 -0.70 9.69
CA GLY A 26 13.03 -1.28 9.47
C GLY A 26 13.13 -2.35 8.38
N THR A 27 12.01 -2.87 7.89
CA THR A 27 11.96 -3.72 6.70
C THR A 27 11.65 -2.90 5.44
N LEU A 28 12.18 -3.32 4.30
CA LEU A 28 11.82 -2.75 3.00
C LEU A 28 10.67 -3.52 2.32
N ALA A 29 10.31 -4.71 2.80
CA ALA A 29 9.29 -5.51 2.12
C ALA A 29 7.86 -4.99 2.39
N PHE A 30 7.60 -4.52 3.61
CA PHE A 30 6.28 -4.10 4.10
C PHE A 30 6.46 -3.06 5.20
N GLY A 31 5.37 -2.52 5.75
CA GLY A 31 5.42 -1.67 6.93
C GLY A 31 5.62 -0.19 6.58
N ILE A 32 6.46 0.49 7.35
CA ILE A 32 6.67 1.93 7.31
C ILE A 32 8.13 2.23 6.96
N VAL A 33 8.33 3.09 5.96
CA VAL A 33 9.65 3.58 5.52
C VAL A 33 9.66 5.10 5.58
N ASP A 34 10.42 5.67 6.53
CA ASP A 34 10.70 7.10 6.55
C ASP A 34 11.70 7.44 5.43
N ARG A 35 11.33 8.37 4.55
CA ARG A 35 12.18 8.81 3.43
C ARG A 35 13.19 9.89 3.82
N GLY A 36 13.26 10.26 5.10
CA GLY A 36 14.16 11.30 5.62
C GLY A 36 13.69 12.72 5.31
N THR A 37 12.47 12.88 4.79
CA THR A 37 11.82 14.17 4.49
C THR A 37 10.50 14.25 5.26
N ASN A 38 9.52 15.02 4.79
CA ASN A 38 8.15 14.96 5.29
C ASN A 38 7.33 13.78 4.72
N VAL A 39 7.93 12.93 3.88
CA VAL A 39 7.25 11.77 3.29
C VAL A 39 7.52 10.51 4.10
N ILE A 40 6.44 9.84 4.51
CA ILE A 40 6.46 8.49 5.07
C ILE A 40 5.81 7.55 4.06
N GLU A 41 6.54 6.56 3.60
CA GLU A 41 6.00 5.54 2.72
C GLU A 41 5.38 4.39 3.53
N VAL A 42 4.15 4.00 3.20
CA VAL A 42 3.40 2.92 3.85
C VAL A 42 3.19 1.80 2.86
N ARG A 43 3.75 0.62 3.17
CA ARG A 43 3.79 -0.57 2.32
C ARG A 43 2.85 -1.66 2.85
N PRO A 44 1.55 -1.64 2.49
CA PRO A 44 0.56 -2.51 3.13
C PRO A 44 0.52 -3.94 2.59
N THR A 45 1.00 -4.14 1.37
CA THR A 45 0.97 -5.42 0.68
C THR A 45 2.08 -5.50 -0.34
N THR A 46 2.53 -6.71 -0.62
CA THR A 46 3.44 -6.97 -1.74
C THR A 46 2.78 -7.70 -2.89
N LEU A 47 1.50 -8.05 -2.73
CA LEU A 47 0.70 -8.63 -3.81
C LEU A 47 0.52 -7.61 -4.93
N CYS A 48 0.66 -8.07 -6.17
CA CYS A 48 0.37 -7.30 -7.37
C CYS A 48 -0.38 -8.22 -8.35
N PRO A 49 -1.44 -7.75 -9.02
CA PRO A 49 -2.15 -8.53 -10.03
C PRO A 49 -1.45 -8.52 -11.40
N LEU A 50 -0.46 -7.64 -11.59
CA LEU A 50 0.24 -7.43 -12.85
C LEU A 50 1.71 -7.87 -12.75
N SER A 51 2.25 -8.40 -13.85
CA SER A 51 3.64 -8.83 -14.00
C SER A 51 4.40 -7.91 -14.97
N CYS A 52 4.52 -6.62 -14.66
CA CYS A 52 5.19 -5.67 -15.55
C CYS A 52 6.66 -6.07 -15.76
N ILE A 53 7.11 -6.19 -17.02
CA ILE A 53 8.43 -6.73 -17.37
C ILE A 53 9.63 -5.94 -16.82
N TYR A 54 9.42 -4.66 -16.49
CA TYR A 54 10.42 -3.75 -15.92
C TYR A 54 10.13 -3.40 -14.45
N CYS A 55 9.23 -4.13 -13.78
CA CYS A 55 8.92 -3.89 -12.38
C CYS A 55 10.20 -4.04 -11.54
N SER A 56 10.65 -2.95 -10.91
CA SER A 56 11.89 -2.92 -10.12
C SER A 56 11.89 -3.89 -8.95
N VAL A 57 10.70 -4.28 -8.46
CA VAL A 57 10.49 -5.19 -7.33
C VAL A 57 10.03 -6.58 -7.76
N ASN A 58 9.99 -6.83 -9.09
CA ASN A 58 9.60 -8.09 -9.71
C ASN A 58 8.31 -8.67 -9.10
N ALA A 59 7.31 -7.83 -8.83
CA ALA A 59 6.04 -8.25 -8.27
C ALA A 59 5.14 -8.86 -9.34
N GLY A 60 4.09 -9.57 -8.89
CA GLY A 60 3.11 -10.16 -9.80
C GLY A 60 3.15 -11.69 -9.84
N PRO A 61 2.14 -12.31 -10.46
CA PRO A 61 2.02 -13.76 -10.54
C PRO A 61 3.19 -14.43 -11.26
N ASP A 62 3.83 -13.78 -12.23
CA ASP A 62 4.91 -14.39 -13.03
C ASP A 62 6.31 -14.24 -12.45
N SER A 63 6.43 -13.64 -11.26
CA SER A 63 7.72 -13.48 -10.58
C SER A 63 8.43 -14.81 -10.31
N THR A 64 9.65 -14.98 -10.79
CA THR A 64 10.42 -16.22 -10.57
C THR A 64 11.29 -16.21 -9.31
N ASN A 65 11.49 -15.03 -8.70
CA ASN A 65 12.49 -14.83 -7.66
C ASN A 65 11.91 -14.45 -6.28
N ARG A 66 10.58 -14.39 -6.15
CA ARG A 66 9.90 -14.09 -4.87
C ARG A 66 9.49 -15.38 -4.19
N TRP A 67 9.86 -15.54 -2.92
CA TRP A 67 9.53 -16.75 -2.13
C TRP A 67 8.20 -16.64 -1.38
N ALA A 68 7.80 -15.43 -1.02
CA ALA A 68 6.58 -15.15 -0.28
C ALA A 68 6.03 -13.77 -0.62
N GLU A 69 4.75 -13.58 -0.34
CA GLU A 69 4.08 -12.28 -0.38
C GLU A 69 3.59 -11.89 1.01
N PHE A 70 3.53 -10.59 1.30
CA PHE A 70 3.10 -10.09 2.58
C PHE A 70 1.81 -9.29 2.46
N VAL A 71 0.95 -9.43 3.46
CA VAL A 71 -0.20 -8.56 3.70
C VAL A 71 -0.16 -8.17 5.16
N VAL A 72 -0.11 -6.87 5.42
CA VAL A 72 0.02 -6.35 6.78
C VAL A 72 -1.36 -6.08 7.38
N ASP A 73 -1.48 -6.26 8.69
CA ASP A 73 -2.65 -5.82 9.45
C ASP A 73 -2.73 -4.28 9.45
N PRO A 74 -3.89 -3.68 9.16
CA PRO A 74 -4.02 -2.22 9.10
C PRO A 74 -3.78 -1.53 10.44
N ASN A 75 -4.13 -2.16 11.57
CA ASN A 75 -3.90 -1.57 12.89
C ASN A 75 -2.42 -1.54 13.23
N ALA A 76 -1.67 -2.58 12.84
CA ALA A 76 -0.22 -2.60 12.99
C ALA A 76 0.45 -1.44 12.22
N LEU A 77 0.04 -1.23 10.95
CA LEU A 77 0.53 -0.10 10.15
C LEU A 77 0.18 1.25 10.77
N LEU A 78 -1.09 1.44 11.17
CA LEU A 78 -1.56 2.70 11.71
C LEU A 78 -0.90 3.04 13.05
N GLY A 79 -0.74 2.06 13.94
CA GLY A 79 -0.04 2.25 15.20
C GLY A 79 1.40 2.70 14.97
N ALA A 80 2.16 1.96 14.14
CA ALA A 80 3.53 2.34 13.83
C ALA A 80 3.63 3.69 13.10
N LEU A 81 2.71 3.97 12.18
CA LEU A 81 2.65 5.25 11.48
C LEU A 81 2.46 6.42 12.46
N GLU A 82 1.54 6.29 13.42
CA GLU A 82 1.29 7.31 14.43
C GLU A 82 2.54 7.56 15.30
N GLU A 83 3.28 6.51 15.67
CA GLU A 83 4.55 6.66 16.38
C GLU A 83 5.60 7.41 15.57
N VAL A 84 5.75 7.09 14.28
CA VAL A 84 6.71 7.77 13.39
C VAL A 84 6.30 9.23 13.15
N VAL A 85 5.02 9.51 12.92
CA VAL A 85 4.51 10.88 12.75
C VAL A 85 4.79 11.71 14.02
N ARG A 86 4.49 11.15 15.20
CA ARG A 86 4.77 11.80 16.49
C ARG A 86 6.26 12.03 16.69
N PHE A 87 7.10 11.06 16.34
CA PHE A 87 8.56 11.19 16.42
C PHE A 87 9.09 12.31 15.53
N LYS A 88 8.56 12.45 14.31
CA LYS A 88 8.96 13.51 13.38
C LYS A 88 8.51 14.90 13.86
N GLY A 89 7.40 15.00 14.59
CA GLY A 89 7.00 16.23 15.28
C GLY A 89 6.67 17.41 14.36
N ILE A 90 6.32 17.14 13.10
CA ILE A 90 5.93 18.17 12.12
C ILE A 90 4.49 17.95 11.66
N ASN A 91 3.82 19.03 11.24
CA ASN A 91 2.40 19.01 10.86
C ASN A 91 2.16 18.97 9.34
N ASP A 92 3.18 18.63 8.57
CA ASP A 92 3.13 18.57 7.10
C ASP A 92 3.56 17.21 6.56
N ILE A 93 3.18 16.13 7.25
CA ILE A 93 3.53 14.78 6.80
C ILE A 93 2.67 14.37 5.59
N GLU A 94 3.34 13.89 4.55
CA GLU A 94 2.73 13.12 3.48
C GLU A 94 2.88 11.62 3.77
N VAL A 95 1.75 10.94 3.94
CA VAL A 95 1.68 9.47 3.95
C VAL A 95 1.51 8.99 2.52
N HIS A 96 2.55 8.38 1.95
CA HIS A 96 2.53 7.84 0.60
C HIS A 96 2.30 6.33 0.63
N ILE A 97 1.12 5.87 0.20
CA ILE A 97 0.78 4.46 0.08
C ILE A 97 1.33 3.94 -1.25
N ASP A 98 2.47 3.26 -1.17
CA ASP A 98 3.17 2.61 -2.27
C ASP A 98 4.00 1.46 -1.70
N GLY A 99 4.64 0.65 -2.52
CA GLY A 99 5.63 -0.29 -2.03
C GLY A 99 6.00 -1.37 -3.03
N MET A 100 6.03 -2.62 -2.53
CA MET A 100 6.47 -3.77 -3.30
C MET A 100 5.36 -4.40 -4.16
N GLY A 101 4.13 -3.88 -4.10
CA GLY A 101 2.95 -4.43 -4.76
C GLY A 101 1.95 -3.34 -5.14
N GLU A 102 0.72 -3.73 -5.48
CA GLU A 102 -0.33 -2.81 -5.89
C GLU A 102 -1.26 -2.48 -4.69
N PRO A 103 -1.32 -1.21 -4.23
CA PRO A 103 -2.21 -0.84 -3.14
C PRO A 103 -3.69 -1.20 -3.37
N GLY A 104 -4.15 -1.16 -4.62
CA GLY A 104 -5.52 -1.50 -5.00
C GLY A 104 -5.94 -2.94 -4.65
N VAL A 105 -5.00 -3.89 -4.50
CA VAL A 105 -5.34 -5.25 -4.03
C VAL A 105 -5.47 -5.36 -2.51
N TYR A 106 -5.07 -4.33 -1.75
CA TYR A 106 -5.09 -4.38 -0.30
C TYR A 106 -6.54 -4.29 0.23
N PRO A 107 -7.04 -5.30 0.97
CA PRO A 107 -8.45 -5.36 1.35
C PRO A 107 -8.87 -4.27 2.33
N HIS A 108 -7.91 -3.70 3.07
CA HIS A 108 -8.16 -2.67 4.08
C HIS A 108 -7.72 -1.27 3.62
N LEU A 109 -7.53 -1.05 2.31
CA LEU A 109 -7.01 0.20 1.75
C LEU A 109 -7.77 1.43 2.23
N ILE A 110 -9.10 1.38 2.20
CA ILE A 110 -9.94 2.52 2.58
C ILE A 110 -9.83 2.82 4.07
N ASN A 111 -9.77 1.78 4.91
CA ASN A 111 -9.57 1.95 6.35
C ASN A 111 -8.17 2.47 6.66
N LEU A 112 -7.16 2.03 5.91
CA LEU A 112 -5.79 2.53 6.04
C LEU A 112 -5.71 4.01 5.67
N VAL A 113 -6.31 4.42 4.55
CA VAL A 113 -6.38 5.84 4.14
C VAL A 113 -7.07 6.68 5.22
N ARG A 114 -8.25 6.24 5.68
CA ARG A 114 -9.02 6.95 6.71
C ARG A 114 -8.25 7.08 8.01
N GLY A 115 -7.65 5.98 8.46
CA GLY A 115 -6.83 5.95 9.68
C GLY A 115 -5.62 6.88 9.55
N ALA A 116 -4.89 6.79 8.44
CA ALA A 116 -3.72 7.62 8.20
C ALA A 116 -4.06 9.12 8.19
N LYS A 117 -5.15 9.49 7.50
CA LYS A 117 -5.60 10.88 7.44
C LYS A 117 -6.05 11.42 8.81
N SER A 118 -6.51 10.56 9.71
CA SER A 118 -6.95 10.95 11.06
C SER A 118 -5.79 11.18 12.04
N ILE A 119 -4.56 10.78 11.71
CA ILE A 119 -3.39 10.98 12.56
C ILE A 119 -3.00 12.46 12.57
N GLY A 120 -2.92 13.04 13.76
CA GLY A 120 -2.44 14.41 13.94
C GLY A 120 -1.04 14.61 13.36
N GLY A 121 -0.90 15.60 12.47
CA GLY A 121 0.35 15.92 11.78
C GLY A 121 0.43 15.41 10.34
N VAL A 122 -0.48 14.53 9.92
CA VAL A 122 -0.63 14.13 8.51
C VAL A 122 -1.40 15.20 7.75
N SER A 123 -0.72 15.91 6.85
CA SER A 123 -1.35 16.90 5.97
C SER A 123 -1.91 16.26 4.70
N LYS A 124 -1.25 15.20 4.21
CA LYS A 124 -1.58 14.56 2.93
C LYS A 124 -1.50 13.05 3.00
N VAL A 125 -2.48 12.36 2.41
CA VAL A 125 -2.42 10.94 2.07
C VAL A 125 -2.40 10.83 0.55
N SER A 126 -1.37 10.21 0.01
CA SER A 126 -1.23 9.97 -1.43
C SER A 126 -1.04 8.48 -1.70
N MET A 127 -1.30 8.04 -2.92
CA MET A 127 -1.17 6.63 -3.31
C MET A 127 -0.60 6.50 -4.72
N GLN A 128 0.27 5.52 -4.95
CA GLN A 128 0.72 5.13 -6.28
C GLN A 128 0.02 3.85 -6.73
N THR A 129 -0.52 3.83 -7.94
CA THR A 129 -1.37 2.71 -8.40
C THR A 129 -1.49 2.69 -9.91
N ARG A 130 -1.85 1.52 -10.45
CA ARG A 130 -2.28 1.33 -11.84
C ARG A 130 -3.79 1.33 -12.01
N LEU A 131 -4.56 1.48 -10.93
CA LEU A 131 -6.03 1.47 -10.88
C LEU A 131 -6.72 0.18 -11.37
N TYR A 132 -5.98 -0.82 -11.85
CA TYR A 132 -6.52 -2.06 -12.42
C TYR A 132 -7.55 -2.77 -11.53
N MET A 133 -7.43 -2.63 -10.20
CA MET A 133 -8.28 -3.29 -9.21
C MET A 133 -9.33 -2.38 -8.56
N LEU A 134 -9.41 -1.11 -8.97
CA LEU A 134 -10.30 -0.12 -8.34
C LEU A 134 -11.43 0.25 -9.30
N SER A 135 -12.66 0.19 -8.80
CA SER A 135 -13.82 0.73 -9.48
C SER A 135 -13.96 2.23 -9.22
N GLU A 136 -14.84 2.89 -9.98
CA GLU A 136 -15.19 4.29 -9.74
C GLU A 136 -15.75 4.52 -8.32
N ASP A 137 -16.54 3.58 -7.81
CA ASP A 137 -17.09 3.66 -6.45
C ASP A 137 -15.99 3.49 -5.38
N ASP A 138 -15.00 2.60 -5.62
CA ASP A 138 -13.83 2.50 -4.74
C ASP A 138 -13.06 3.84 -4.71
N LEU A 139 -12.92 4.52 -5.84
CA LEU A 139 -12.26 5.83 -5.93
C LEU A 139 -13.03 6.92 -5.18
N LYS A 140 -14.37 6.96 -5.31
CA LYS A 140 -15.23 7.88 -4.55
C LYS A 140 -15.12 7.63 -3.04
N GLU A 141 -15.07 6.36 -2.64
CA GLU A 141 -14.92 6.00 -1.22
C GLU A 141 -13.52 6.36 -0.70
N LEU A 142 -12.45 6.16 -1.50
CA LEU A 142 -11.09 6.60 -1.16
C LEU A 142 -10.99 8.12 -1.01
N ALA A 143 -11.59 8.88 -1.92
CA ALA A 143 -11.65 10.34 -1.83
C ALA A 143 -12.39 10.78 -0.56
N SER A 144 -13.54 10.15 -0.26
CA SER A 144 -14.31 10.42 0.97
C SER A 144 -13.56 10.02 2.25
N ALA A 145 -12.71 8.99 2.18
CA ALA A 145 -11.84 8.57 3.28
C ALA A 145 -10.65 9.51 3.51
N GLY A 146 -10.38 10.46 2.61
CA GLY A 146 -9.32 11.44 2.74
C GLY A 146 -8.07 11.15 1.92
N LEU A 147 -8.17 10.35 0.85
CA LEU A 147 -7.10 10.25 -0.15
C LEU A 147 -7.02 11.56 -0.95
N ASP A 148 -5.90 12.27 -0.84
CA ASP A 148 -5.73 13.59 -1.45
C ASP A 148 -5.13 13.53 -2.87
N ARG A 149 -4.28 12.54 -3.17
CA ARG A 149 -3.56 12.45 -4.45
C ARG A 149 -3.37 11.01 -4.92
N ILE A 150 -3.57 10.78 -6.21
CA ILE A 150 -3.18 9.55 -6.89
C ILE A 150 -2.03 9.85 -7.85
N ASN A 151 -0.96 9.07 -7.72
CA ASN A 151 0.10 8.97 -8.72
C ASN A 151 -0.24 7.77 -9.61
N LEU A 152 -0.72 8.05 -10.83
CA LEU A 152 -1.20 7.02 -11.75
C LEU A 152 -0.09 6.55 -12.69
N SER A 153 0.24 5.27 -12.65
CA SER A 153 1.17 4.64 -13.59
C SER A 153 0.44 4.16 -14.85
N ILE A 154 0.68 4.83 -15.98
CA ILE A 154 0.25 4.44 -17.32
C ILE A 154 1.49 4.38 -18.21
N ASP A 155 1.75 3.24 -18.82
CA ASP A 155 2.98 3.04 -19.60
C ASP A 155 2.80 3.31 -21.09
N SER A 156 1.58 3.17 -21.59
CA SER A 156 1.24 3.35 -22.99
C SER A 156 -0.19 3.85 -23.13
N LEU A 157 -0.43 4.69 -24.14
CA LEU A 157 -1.76 5.03 -24.63
C LEU A 157 -2.19 4.10 -25.78
N ASN A 158 -1.25 3.31 -26.33
CA ASN A 158 -1.57 2.23 -27.26
C ASN A 158 -2.11 1.04 -26.45
N PRO A 159 -3.33 0.55 -26.74
CA PRO A 159 -3.86 -0.65 -26.10
C PRO A 159 -3.11 -1.94 -26.48
N GLU A 160 -2.34 -1.92 -27.57
CA GLU A 160 -1.44 -3.00 -28.01
C GLU A 160 0.00 -2.79 -27.53
#